data_AF-A0A151AA37-F1
#
_entry.id   AF-A0A151AA37-F1
#
_cell.length_a   1.000
_cell.length_b   1.000
_cell.length_c   1.000
_cell.angle_alpha   90.00
_cell.angle_beta   90.00
_cell.angle_gamma   90.00
#
_symmetry.space_group_name_H-M   'P 1'
#
loop_
_entity.id
_entity.type
_entity.pdbx_description
1 polymer ?
#
loop_
_entity_poly.entity_id
_entity_poly.type
_entity_poly.pdbx_seq_one_letter_code
_entity_poly.pdbx_strand_id
1 'polypeptide(L)' 'MSVKDKLRRLIGLVEGHEDKVAEQVGKRTSMDKKQAKDRIHKIQEKVNEDSNTDDRDRNQK' A
#
# COMPACT_ATOMS: atom_id res chain seq x y z
N MET A 1 -0.18 17.33 3.74
CA MET A 1 -0.10 15.92 3.30
C MET A 1 -1.44 15.26 3.55
N SER A 2 -2.06 14.80 2.48
CA SER A 2 -3.27 13.98 2.53
C SER A 2 -2.98 12.63 3.18
N VAL A 3 -4.03 11.95 3.67
CA VAL A 3 -3.93 10.56 4.17
C VAL A 3 -3.36 9.64 3.08
N LYS A 4 -3.66 9.92 1.81
CA LYS A 4 -3.12 9.20 0.66
C LYS A 4 -1.60 9.33 0.55
N ASP A 5 -1.06 10.54 0.70
CA ASP A 5 0.40 10.77 0.66
C ASP A 5 1.12 10.00 1.75
N LYS A 6 0.51 9.94 2.95
CA LYS A 6 1.06 9.17 4.08
C LYS A 6 1.03 7.68 3.79
N LEU A 7 -0.06 7.17 3.21
CA LEU A 7 -0.20 5.76 2.87
C LEU A 7 0.79 5.33 1.77
N ARG A 8 0.97 6.18 0.75
CA ARG A 8 1.95 5.97 -0.33
C ARG A 8 3.38 5.95 0.21
N ARG A 9 3.71 6.88 1.11
CA ARG A 9 5.00 6.91 1.79
C ARG A 9 5.23 5.68 2.65
N LEU A 10 4.19 5.21 3.35
CA LEU A 10 4.26 3.97 4.14
C LEU A 10 4.51 2.74 3.25
N ILE A 11 3.84 2.68 2.10
CA ILE A 11 4.01 1.61 1.11
C ILE A 11 5.42 1.62 0.51
N GLY A 12 5.96 2.79 0.16
CA GLY A 12 7.33 2.90 -0.33
C GLY A 12 8.39 2.48 0.71
N LEU A 13 8.08 2.54 2.01
CA LEU A 13 8.95 1.99 3.06
C LEU A 13 8.86 0.46 3.17
N VAL A 14 7.78 -0.14 2.68
CA VAL A 14 7.55 -1.58 2.65
C VAL A 14 8.11 -2.22 1.37
N GLU A 15 8.28 -1.44 0.31
CA GLU A 15 8.83 -1.86 -0.98
C GLU A 15 10.27 -2.41 -0.82
N GLY A 16 10.50 -3.65 -1.24
CA GLY A 16 11.76 -4.38 -1.03
C GLY A 16 11.93 -4.99 0.38
N HIS A 17 10.95 -4.82 1.26
CA HIS A 17 10.91 -5.39 2.62
C HIS A 17 9.67 -6.26 2.86
N GLU A 18 8.97 -6.67 1.81
CA GLU A 18 7.68 -7.37 1.86
C GLU A 18 7.78 -8.66 2.66
N ASP A 19 8.88 -9.41 2.54
CA ASP A 19 9.05 -10.67 3.27
C ASP A 19 9.19 -10.47 4.79
N LYS A 20 9.88 -9.41 5.22
CA LYS A 20 10.02 -9.09 6.66
C LYS A 20 8.72 -8.57 7.23
N VAL A 21 8.02 -7.73 6.46
CA VAL A 21 6.72 -7.19 6.86
C VAL A 21 5.67 -8.30 6.90
N ALA A 22 5.62 -9.17 5.89
CA ALA A 22 4.73 -10.33 5.85
C ALA A 22 4.96 -11.28 7.04
N GLU A 23 6.22 -11.51 7.44
CA GLU A 23 6.53 -12.32 8.61
C GLU A 23 6.00 -11.70 9.91
N GLN A 24 6.18 -10.39 10.11
CA GLN A 24 5.68 -9.69 11.29
C GLN A 24 4.15 -9.62 11.31
N VAL A 25 3.53 -9.37 10.16
CA VAL A 25 2.07 -9.38 10.00
C VAL A 25 1.52 -10.77 10.28
N GLY A 26 2.14 -11.82 9.75
CA GLY A 26 1.74 -13.21 9.97
C GLY A 26 1.78 -13.59 11.46
N LYS A 27 2.86 -13.23 12.17
CA LYS A 27 2.97 -13.43 13.62
C LYS A 27 1.88 -12.74 14.44
N ARG A 28 1.45 -11.54 14.02
CA ARG A 28 0.44 -10.73 14.74
C ARG A 28 -1.00 -11.07 14.40
N THR A 29 -1.24 -11.64 13.22
CA THR A 29 -2.59 -11.90 12.69
C THR A 29 -2.90 -13.39 12.58
N SER A 30 -1.97 -14.26 12.99
CA SER A 30 -2.02 -15.71 12.79
C SER A 30 -2.24 -16.12 11.32
N MET A 31 -1.88 -15.24 10.39
CA MET A 31 -2.04 -15.44 8.96
C MET A 31 -0.77 -16.05 8.37
N ASP A 32 -0.92 -16.90 7.37
CA ASP A 32 0.23 -17.48 6.69
C ASP A 32 1.07 -16.39 6.01
N LYS A 33 2.40 -16.52 6.04
CA LYS A 33 3.33 -15.53 5.45
C LYS A 33 3.03 -15.30 3.97
N LYS A 34 2.66 -16.35 3.21
CA LYS A 34 2.32 -16.24 1.79
C LYS A 34 1.05 -15.42 1.60
N GLN A 35 0.04 -15.63 2.45
CA GLN A 35 -1.19 -14.84 2.44
C GLN A 35 -0.95 -13.38 2.84
N ALA A 36 -0.09 -13.14 3.84
CA ALA A 36 0.28 -11.79 4.25
C ALA A 36 1.00 -11.04 3.13
N LYS A 37 1.94 -11.70 2.44
CA LYS A 37 2.67 -11.13 1.31
C LYS A 37 1.75 -10.80 0.13
N ASP A 38 0.84 -11.71 -0.22
CA ASP A 38 -0.15 -11.50 -1.28
C ASP A 38 -1.05 -10.28 -1.00
N ARG A 39 -1.48 -10.11 0.26
CA ARG A 39 -2.28 -8.95 0.68
C ARG A 39 -1.49 -7.64 0.65
N ILE A 40 -0.20 -7.66 1.01
CA ILE A 40 0.67 -6.49 0.93
C ILE A 40 0.79 -6.05 -0.55
N HIS A 41 1.03 -6.97 -1.47
CA HIS A 41 1.07 -6.65 -2.91
C HIS A 41 -0.23 -6.03 -3.41
N LYS A 42 -1.39 -6.61 -3.06
CA LYS A 42 -2.71 -6.04 -3.43
C LYS A 42 -2.91 -4.61 -2.91
N ILE A 43 -2.41 -4.32 -1.71
CA ILE A 43 -2.47 -2.96 -1.15
C ILE A 43 -1.55 -2.01 -1.93
N GLN A 44 -0.34 -2.45 -2.30
CA GLN A 44 0.58 -1.68 -3.14
C GLN A 44 -0.04 -1.38 -4.51
N GLU A 45 -0.61 -2.38 -5.18
CA GLU A 45 -1.29 -2.24 -6.47
C GLU A 45 -2.45 -1.24 -6.37
N LYS A 46 -3.33 -1.40 -5.37
CA LYS A 46 -4.50 -0.52 -5.21
C LYS A 46 -4.12 0.94 -4.95
N VAL A 47 -3.09 1.19 -4.16
CA VAL A 47 -2.61 2.57 -3.91
C VAL A 47 -1.98 3.18 -5.17
N ASN A 48 -1.37 2.36 -6.02
CA ASN A 48 -0.85 2.79 -7.31
C ASN A 48 -1.97 3.01 -8.36
N GLU A 49 -3.01 2.18 -8.38
CA GLU A 49 -4.18 2.35 -9.27
C GLU A 49 -5.01 3.59 -8.92
N ASP A 50 -5.31 3.81 -7.63
CA ASP A 50 -6.06 5.01 -7.18
C ASP A 50 -5.29 6.32 -7.44
N SER A 51 -3.99 6.23 -7.77
CA SER A 51 -3.16 7.38 -8.14
C SER A 51 -3.31 7.80 -9.62
N ASN A 52 -3.97 6.98 -10.45
CA ASN A 52 -4.33 7.33 -11.84
C ASN A 52 -5.70 7.99 -11.96
N THR A 53 -6.42 8.21 -10.85
CA THR A 53 -7.54 9.16 -10.83
C THR A 53 -6.95 10.56 -10.75
N ASP A 54 -6.50 10.99 -11.92
CA ASP A 54 -6.11 12.33 -12.30
C ASP A 54 -7.15 13.31 -11.72
N ASP A 55 -6.71 14.13 -10.77
CA ASP A 55 -7.37 15.36 -10.31
C ASP A 55 -7.45 16.35 -11.50
N ARG A 56 -8.09 15.95 -12.60
CA ARG A 56 -8.38 16.84 -13.71
C ARG A 56 -9.51 17.77 -13.30
N ASP A 57 -9.11 19.01 -13.08
CA ASP A 57 -9.93 20.18 -13.36
C ASP A 57 -11.13 20.42 -12.44
N ARG A 58 -10.84 20.78 -11.19
CA ARG A 58 -11.66 21.77 -10.47
C ARG A 58 -10.98 23.15 -10.52
N ASN A 59 -10.85 23.73 -11.71
CA ASN A 59 -10.61 25.17 -11.82
C ASN A 59 -11.01 25.75 -13.19
N GLN A 60 -12.29 25.66 -13.56
CA GLN A 60 -12.87 26.63 -14.50
C GLN A 60 -13.52 27.73 -13.68
N LYS A 61 -12.90 28.91 -13.76
CA LYS A 61 -13.28 30.17 -13.14
C LYS A 61 -13.99 31.04 -14.18
#